data_AF-B5VVG7-F1
#
_entry.id   AF-B5VVG7-F1
#
_cell.length_a   1.000
_cell.length_b   1.000
_cell.length_c   1.000
_cell.angle_alpha   90.00
_cell.angle_beta   90.00
_cell.angle_gamma   90.00
#
_symmetry.space_group_name_H-M   'P 1'
#
loop_
_entity.id
_entity.type
_entity.pdbx_description
1 polymer ?
#
loop_
_entity_poly.entity_id
_entity_poly.type
_entity_poly.pdbx_seq_one_letter_code
_entity_poly.pdbx_strand_id
1 'polypeptide(L)' 'MIESVGARVEYLPVYSPEFNPIEMMWSQLKSLVCKFRTETMELLVRLVEVAVSLVDLQCLNNWFTKCYYCA' A
#
# COMPACT_ATOMS: atom_id res chain seq x y z
N MET A 1 17.06 6.88 -16.89
CA MET A 1 16.10 7.47 -15.93
C MET A 1 14.71 6.96 -16.25
N ILE A 2 13.86 6.75 -15.26
CA ILE A 2 12.49 6.22 -15.46
C ILE A 2 11.60 7.16 -16.28
N GLU A 3 11.94 8.44 -16.37
CA GLU A 3 11.25 9.43 -17.21
C GLU A 3 11.37 9.10 -18.71
N SER A 4 12.41 8.37 -19.13
CA SER A 4 12.57 7.96 -20.54
C SER A 4 11.51 6.97 -21.04
N VAL A 5 10.80 6.30 -20.11
CA VAL A 5 9.66 5.44 -20.43
C VAL A 5 8.30 6.13 -20.19
N GLY A 6 8.31 7.46 -19.99
CA GLY A 6 7.10 8.27 -19.77
C GLY A 6 6.59 8.31 -18.32
N ALA A 7 7.35 7.79 -17.35
CA ALA A 7 7.00 7.90 -15.94
C ALA A 7 7.22 9.34 -15.41
N ARG A 8 6.35 9.81 -14.53
CA ARG A 8 6.51 11.06 -13.78
C ARG A 8 7.02 10.75 -12.38
N VAL A 9 8.06 11.45 -11.93
CA VAL A 9 8.56 11.33 -10.56
C VAL A 9 7.79 12.30 -9.67
N GLU A 10 7.12 11.77 -8.64
CA GLU A 10 6.46 12.59 -7.62
C GLU A 10 7.44 12.95 -6.50
N TYR A 11 7.43 14.21 -6.09
CA TYR A 11 8.20 14.64 -4.92
C TYR A 11 7.49 14.23 -3.63
N LEU A 12 8.23 13.56 -2.75
CA LEU A 12 7.79 13.24 -1.39
C LEU A 12 8.72 13.96 -0.40
N PRO A 13 8.20 14.85 0.46
CA PRO A 13 8.99 15.48 1.50
C PRO A 13 9.60 14.45 2.46
N VAL A 14 10.80 14.74 2.97
CA VAL A 14 11.50 13.85 3.91
C VAL A 14 10.69 13.72 5.20
N TYR A 15 10.58 12.49 5.71
CA TYR A 15 9.80 12.15 6.92
C TYR A 15 8.30 12.49 6.84
N SER A 16 7.73 12.57 5.63
CA SER A 16 6.29 12.77 5.42
C SER A 16 5.55 11.51 4.93
N PRO A 17 5.42 10.46 5.75
CA PRO A 17 4.67 9.26 5.38
C PRO A 17 3.19 9.53 5.13
N GLU A 18 2.63 10.63 5.65
CA GLU A 18 1.24 11.06 5.43
C GLU A 18 0.91 11.36 3.96
N PHE A 19 1.93 11.66 3.15
CA PHE A 19 1.78 11.89 1.71
C PHE A 19 2.10 10.64 0.88
N ASN A 20 2.35 9.49 1.49
CA ASN A 20 2.66 8.25 0.78
C ASN A 20 1.52 7.21 0.90
N PRO A 21 0.69 7.01 -0.13
CA PRO A 21 -0.47 6.11 -0.08
C PRO A 21 -0.13 4.66 0.30
N ILE A 22 1.08 4.20 0.02
CA ILE A 22 1.50 2.82 0.33
C ILE A 22 1.54 2.56 1.84
N GLU A 23 1.76 3.59 2.66
CA GLU A 23 1.79 3.47 4.13
C GLU A 23 0.42 3.06 4.67
N MET A 24 -0.66 3.60 4.08
CA MET A 24 -2.03 3.26 4.43
C MET A 24 -2.36 1.81 4.07
N MET A 25 -1.92 1.38 2.87
CA MET A 25 -2.05 0.00 2.42
C MET A 25 -1.36 -0.95 3.41
N TRP A 26 -0.08 -0.70 3.75
CA TRP A 26 0.67 -1.54 4.68
C TRP A 26 0.09 -1.58 6.09
N SER A 27 -0.47 -0.46 6.57
CA SER A 27 -1.18 -0.42 7.85
C SER A 27 -2.36 -1.40 7.86
N GLN A 28 -3.17 -1.40 6.80
CA GLN A 28 -4.32 -2.32 6.70
C GLN A 28 -3.89 -3.78 6.54
N LEU A 29 -2.95 -4.08 5.63
CA LEU A 29 -2.47 -5.45 5.43
C LEU A 29 -1.88 -6.03 6.72
N LYS A 30 -1.01 -5.28 7.41
CA LYS A 30 -0.42 -5.74 8.67
C LYS A 30 -1.49 -5.98 9.73
N SER A 31 -2.51 -5.12 9.80
CA SER A 31 -3.62 -5.34 10.74
C SER A 31 -4.38 -6.65 10.49
N LEU A 32 -4.45 -7.09 9.23
CA LEU A 32 -5.08 -8.35 8.86
C LEU A 32 -4.13 -9.51 9.12
N VAL A 33 -2.90 -9.43 8.63
CA VAL A 33 -1.87 -10.48 8.77
C VAL A 33 -1.61 -10.79 10.25
N CYS A 34 -1.44 -9.76 11.10
CA CYS A 34 -1.17 -9.94 12.53
C CYS A 34 -2.32 -10.58 13.33
N LYS A 35 -3.54 -10.69 12.76
CA LYS A 35 -4.64 -11.44 13.39
C LYS A 35 -4.47 -12.95 13.27
N PHE A 36 -3.65 -13.41 12.33
CA PHE A 36 -3.40 -14.84 12.12
C PHE A 36 -1.98 -15.17 12.56
N ARG A 37 -1.84 -16.26 13.30
CA ARG A 37 -0.52 -16.80 13.62
C ARG A 37 -0.03 -17.60 12.41
N THR A 38 1.02 -17.13 11.75
CA THR A 38 1.66 -17.85 10.64
C THR A 38 2.86 -18.62 11.17
N GLU A 39 2.85 -19.94 11.06
CA GLU A 39 3.92 -20.80 11.57
C GLU A 39 5.02 -21.08 10.52
N THR A 40 4.76 -20.72 9.25
CA THR A 40 5.72 -20.85 8.15
C THR A 40 5.70 -19.64 7.24
N MET A 41 6.79 -19.48 6.47
CA MET A 41 6.91 -18.42 5.47
C MET A 41 5.91 -18.60 4.33
N GLU A 42 5.59 -19.82 3.90
CA GLU A 42 4.61 -20.03 2.83
C GLU A 42 3.21 -19.57 3.24
N LEU A 43 2.82 -19.83 4.49
CA LEU A 43 1.54 -19.37 5.02
C LEU A 43 1.49 -17.85 5.13
N LEU A 44 2.60 -17.22 5.53
CA LEU A 44 2.70 -15.75 5.56
C LEU A 44 2.53 -15.14 4.17
N VAL A 45 3.22 -15.68 3.16
CA VAL A 45 3.11 -15.19 1.78
C VAL A 45 1.68 -15.34 1.27
N ARG A 46 1.06 -16.51 1.44
CA ARG A 46 -0.34 -16.72 1.05
C ARG A 46 -1.30 -15.77 1.76
N LEU A 47 -1.07 -15.50 3.04
CA LEU A 47 -1.91 -14.58 3.79
C LEU A 47 -1.77 -13.14 3.29
N VAL A 48 -0.56 -12.73 2.90
CA VAL A 48 -0.33 -11.42 2.26
C VAL A 48 -1.03 -11.36 0.90
N GLU A 49 -0.95 -12.40 0.07
CA GLU A 49 -1.67 -12.47 -1.23
C GLU A 49 -3.18 -12.32 -1.04
N VAL A 50 -3.76 -13.06 -0.08
CA VAL A 50 -5.17 -12.92 0.27
C VAL A 50 -5.46 -11.50 0.79
N ALA A 51 -4.63 -10.94 1.66
CA ALA A 51 -4.82 -9.59 2.18
C ALA A 51 -4.82 -8.53 1.06
N VAL A 52 -3.91 -8.63 0.09
CA VAL A 52 -3.87 -7.76 -1.10
C VAL A 52 -5.15 -7.94 -1.94
N SER A 53 -5.62 -9.17 -2.13
CA SER A 53 -6.82 -9.46 -2.92
C SER A 53 -8.11 -8.88 -2.33
N LEU A 54 -8.12 -8.59 -1.02
CA LEU A 54 -9.24 -7.98 -0.31
C LEU A 54 -9.23 -6.45 -0.38
N VAL A 55 -8.18 -5.83 -0.93
CA VAL A 55 -8.11 -4.38 -1.10
C VAL A 55 -9.06 -3.94 -2.22
N ASP A 56 -10.09 -3.21 -1.84
CA ASP A 56 -11.06 -2.66 -2.78
C ASP A 56 -10.53 -1.41 -3.51
N LEU A 57 -11.02 -1.17 -4.74
CA LEU A 57 -10.67 0.01 -5.54
C LEU A 57 -11.07 1.32 -4.85
N GLN A 58 -12.18 1.34 -4.10
CA GLN A 58 -12.58 2.52 -3.34
C GLN A 58 -11.58 2.82 -2.22
N CYS A 59 -11.02 1.79 -1.57
CA CYS A 59 -9.97 1.98 -0.56
C CYS A 59 -8.74 2.63 -1.19
N LEU A 60 -8.29 2.14 -2.35
CA LEU A 60 -7.18 2.75 -3.09
C LEU A 60 -7.46 4.21 -3.42
N ASN A 61 -8.62 4.51 -4.00
CA ASN A 61 -8.99 5.89 -4.34
C ASN A 61 -8.95 6.80 -3.09
N ASN A 62 -9.57 6.37 -2.00
CA ASN A 62 -9.58 7.12 -0.74
C ASN A 62 -8.17 7.40 -0.19
N TRP A 63 -7.22 6.47 -0.34
CA TRP A 63 -5.83 6.66 0.10
C TRP A 63 -5.10 7.68 -0.78
N PHE A 64 -5.26 7.60 -2.09
CA PHE A 64 -4.66 8.57 -3.01
C PHE A 64 -5.26 9.97 -2.87
N THR A 65 -6.58 10.09 -2.68
CA THR A 65 -7.24 11.38 -2.36
C THR A 65 -6.71 11.96 -1.05
N LYS A 66 -6.55 11.13 -0.01
CA LYS A 66 -5.99 11.59 1.27
C LYS A 66 -4.56 12.13 1.13
N CYS A 67 -3.76 11.55 0.25
CA CYS A 67 -2.40 12.01 -0.05
C CYS A 67 -2.34 13.08 -1.16
N TYR A 68 -3.48 13.67 -1.54
CA TYR A 68 -3.59 14.77 -2.53
C TYR A 68 -3.20 14.40 -3.97
N TYR A 69 -3.29 13.12 -4.34
CA TYR A 69 -3.01 12.66 -5.71
C TYR A 69 -4.26 12.49 -6.59
N CYS A 70 -5.45 12.43 -5.98
CA CYS A 70 -6.73 12.34 -6.67
C CYS A 70 -7.70 13.40 -6.15
N ALA A 71 -8.66 13.79 -7.00
CA ALA A 71 -9.76 14.69 -6.64
C ALA A 71 -10.89 13.96 -5.90
#